data_AF-A0A7S3Y3R8-F1
#
_entry.id   AF-A0A7S3Y3R8-F1
#
_cell.length_a   1.000
_cell.length_b   1.000
_cell.length_c   1.000
_cell.angle_alpha   90.00
_cell.angle_beta   90.00
_cell.angle_gamma   90.00
#
_symmetry.space_group_name_H-M   'P 1'
#
loop_
_entity.id
_entity.type
_entity.pdbx_description
1 polymer ?
#
loop_
_entity_poly.entity_id
_entity_poly.type
_entity_poly.pdbx_seq_one_letter_code
_entity_poly.pdbx_strand_id
1 'polypeptide(L)'
;YDAYGNRRFRAATIDGRAYTQYELTRAGTYVEDLNWGFTNFDNILYAFITIFQSVTMEGWSSIMFMTQDAAPAATGLFFVVLIIFGSFLVLNLLLAVLEDNFTASKEEDADGASH
;
A
#
# COMPACT_ATOMS: atom_id res chain seq x y z
N TYR A 1 -7.72 16.17 14.48
CA TYR A 1 -8.01 17.28 15.40
C TYR A 1 -9.48 17.67 15.22
N ASP A 2 -10.15 18.26 16.21
CA ASP A 2 -11.49 18.83 16.01
C ASP A 2 -11.41 20.10 15.15
N ALA A 3 -12.57 20.69 14.80
CA ALA A 3 -12.64 21.92 14.01
C ALA A 3 -11.95 23.13 14.68
N TYR A 4 -11.55 23.01 15.95
CA TYR A 4 -10.89 24.02 16.75
C TYR A 4 -9.39 23.74 16.96
N GLY A 5 -8.83 22.73 16.28
CA GLY A 5 -7.41 22.39 16.39
C GLY A 5 -7.04 21.68 17.70
N ASN A 6 -8.01 21.11 18.42
CA ASN A 6 -7.74 20.24 19.57
C ASN A 6 -7.56 18.78 19.13
N ARG A 7 -6.72 18.03 19.84
CA ARG A 7 -6.54 16.60 19.56
C ARG A 7 -7.87 15.87 19.79
N ARG A 8 -8.38 15.19 18.75
CA ARG A 8 -9.71 14.54 18.75
C ARG A 8 -9.81 13.41 19.78
N PHE A 9 -8.67 12.80 20.12
CA PHE A 9 -8.53 11.82 21.18
C PHE A 9 -7.52 12.34 22.21
N ARG A 10 -7.96 12.52 23.45
CA ARG A 10 -7.11 12.88 24.60
C ARG A 10 -7.09 11.69 25.56
N ALA A 11 -5.99 11.51 26.30
CA ALA A 11 -5.93 10.49 27.33
C ALA A 11 -7.15 10.62 28.26
N ALA A 12 -7.90 9.54 28.39
CA ALA A 12 -9.18 9.51 29.07
C ALA A 12 -9.34 8.17 29.79
N THR A 13 -10.01 8.20 30.94
CA THR A 13 -10.42 6.98 31.63
C THR A 13 -11.79 6.61 31.11
N ILE A 14 -11.92 5.46 30.46
CA ILE A 14 -13.18 4.93 29.91
C ILE A 14 -13.42 3.61 30.63
N ASP A 15 -14.59 3.45 31.24
CA ASP A 15 -14.98 2.25 32.01
C ASP A 15 -13.93 1.78 33.05
N GLY A 16 -13.36 2.75 33.78
CA GLY A 16 -12.38 2.47 34.85
C GLY A 16 -10.98 2.08 34.35
N ARG A 17 -10.75 1.98 33.04
CA ARG A 17 -9.43 1.78 32.44
C ARG A 17 -8.87 3.09 31.93
N ALA A 18 -7.65 3.42 32.35
CA ALA A 18 -6.92 4.58 31.81
C ALA A 18 -6.42 4.23 30.41
N TYR A 19 -6.85 5.00 29.41
CA TYR A 19 -6.33 4.90 28.05
C TYR A 19 -5.40 6.07 27.78
N THR A 20 -4.20 5.75 27.30
CA THR A 20 -3.28 6.75 26.78
C THR A 20 -3.82 7.30 25.46
N GLN A 21 -3.39 8.51 25.12
CA GLN A 21 -3.77 9.12 23.85
C GLN A 21 -3.37 8.27 22.63
N TYR A 22 -2.24 7.57 22.72
CA TYR A 22 -1.78 6.67 21.67
C TYR A 22 -2.75 5.49 21.47
N GLU A 23 -3.20 4.86 22.56
CA GLU A 23 -4.16 3.75 22.50
C GLU A 23 -5.51 4.18 21.90
N LEU A 24 -6.02 5.36 22.27
CA LEU A 24 -7.28 5.88 21.74
C LEU A 24 -7.17 6.25 20.25
N THR A 25 -6.03 6.80 19.84
CA THR A 25 -5.79 7.17 18.45
C THR A 25 -5.66 5.92 17.58
N ARG A 26 -4.92 4.90 18.06
CA ARG A 26 -4.77 3.61 17.38
C ARG A 26 -6.08 2.84 17.29
N ALA A 27 -6.90 2.86 18.33
CA ALA A 27 -8.24 2.28 18.31
C ALA A 27 -9.15 2.98 17.28
N GLY A 28 -9.04 4.32 17.15
CA GLY A 28 -9.80 5.09 16.17
C GLY A 28 -9.36 4.90 14.72
N THR A 29 -8.14 4.43 14.47
CA THR A 29 -7.64 4.11 13.12
C THR A 29 -7.76 2.63 12.76
N TYR A 30 -8.14 1.77 13.72
CA TYR A 30 -8.36 0.34 13.51
C TYR A 30 -9.78 0.08 12.99
N VAL A 31 -10.10 0.65 11.83
CA VAL A 31 -11.38 0.46 11.13
C VAL A 31 -11.13 -0.19 9.78
N GLU A 32 -12.13 -0.92 9.29
CA GLU A 32 -12.08 -1.63 8.01
C GLU A 32 -11.72 -0.68 6.86
N ASP A 33 -12.32 0.51 6.85
CA ASP A 33 -12.07 1.57 5.87
C ASP A 33 -10.61 2.03 5.83
N LEU A 34 -9.87 1.89 6.94
CA LEU A 34 -8.45 2.25 7.08
C LEU A 34 -7.51 1.03 6.98
N ASN A 35 -8.00 -0.06 6.40
CA ASN A 35 -7.30 -1.34 6.27
C ASN A 35 -6.63 -1.77 7.59
N TRP A 36 -7.34 -1.60 8.72
CA TRP A 36 -6.85 -1.93 10.06
C TRP A 36 -5.50 -1.28 10.45
N GLY A 37 -5.13 -0.17 9.80
CA GLY A 37 -3.85 0.50 10.00
C GLY A 37 -2.67 -0.14 9.26
N PHE A 38 -2.88 -1.10 8.37
CA PHE A 38 -1.81 -1.66 7.52
C PHE A 38 -1.35 -0.68 6.44
N THR A 39 -2.24 0.19 5.95
CA THR A 39 -1.92 1.23 4.97
C THR A 39 -1.35 2.46 5.65
N ASN A 40 -0.06 2.42 5.99
CA ASN A 40 0.66 3.52 6.63
C ASN A 40 2.03 3.73 5.97
N PHE A 41 2.53 4.98 6.07
CA PHE A 41 3.86 5.38 5.60
C PHE A 41 4.85 5.63 6.75
N ASP A 42 4.52 5.20 7.96
CA ASP A 42 5.33 5.44 9.16
C ASP A 42 6.55 4.52 9.24
N ASN A 43 6.48 3.35 8.60
CA ASN A 43 7.58 2.38 8.55
C ASN A 43 7.85 1.96 7.11
N ILE A 44 9.13 1.75 6.78
CA ILE A 44 9.57 1.36 5.43
C ILE A 44 8.88 0.08 4.96
N LEU A 45 8.71 -0.92 5.83
CA LEU A 45 8.08 -2.20 5.46
C LEU A 45 6.60 -2.04 5.12
N TYR A 46 5.85 -1.31 5.96
CA TYR A 46 4.42 -1.05 5.69
C TYR A 46 4.23 -0.14 4.48
N ALA A 47 5.11 0.84 4.29
CA ALA A 47 5.13 1.68 3.09
C ALA A 47 5.37 0.82 1.84
N PHE A 48 6.32 -0.12 1.88
CA PHE A 48 6.59 -1.04 0.78
C PHE A 48 5.36 -1.88 0.41
N ILE A 49 4.70 -2.50 1.41
CA ILE A 49 3.49 -3.30 1.17
C ILE A 49 2.36 -2.44 0.57
N THR A 50 2.17 -1.24 1.10
CA THR A 50 1.15 -0.28 0.60
C THR A 50 1.43 0.14 -0.84
N ILE A 51 2.70 0.39 -1.18
CA ILE A 51 3.12 0.71 -2.55
C ILE A 51 2.95 -0.51 -3.46
N PHE A 52 3.35 -1.70 -3.01
CA PHE A 52 3.18 -2.94 -3.77
C PHE A 52 1.71 -3.17 -4.11
N GLN A 53 0.82 -3.08 -3.13
CA GLN A 53 -0.63 -3.17 -3.35
C GLN A 53 -1.15 -2.07 -4.31
N SER A 54 -0.60 -0.86 -4.22
CA SER A 54 -1.00 0.22 -5.14
C SER A 54 -0.58 -0.07 -6.58
N VAL A 55 0.60 -0.67 -6.79
CA VAL A 55 1.14 -1.05 -8.10
C VAL A 55 0.40 -2.24 -8.72
N THR A 56 -0.19 -3.14 -7.91
CA THR A 56 -1.07 -4.21 -8.43
C THR A 56 -2.44 -3.70 -8.90
N MET A 57 -2.70 -2.39 -8.78
CA MET A 57 -3.96 -1.74 -9.14
C MET A 57 -5.18 -2.25 -8.35
N GLU A 58 -4.97 -2.83 -7.17
CA GLU A 58 -6.04 -3.30 -6.30
C GLU A 58 -6.21 -2.38 -5.08
N GLY A 59 -7.39 -1.77 -4.93
CA GLY A 59 -7.69 -0.91 -3.77
C GLY A 59 -6.86 0.37 -3.67
N TRP A 60 -6.04 0.69 -4.69
CA TRP A 60 -5.15 1.86 -4.72
C TRP A 60 -5.89 3.19 -4.61
N SER A 61 -7.10 3.27 -5.17
CA SER A 61 -7.92 4.49 -5.14
C SER A 61 -8.39 4.79 -3.72
N SER A 62 -8.82 3.78 -2.97
CA SER A 62 -9.15 3.91 -1.55
C SER A 62 -7.94 4.38 -0.74
N ILE A 63 -6.75 3.81 -0.99
CA ILE A 63 -5.50 4.23 -0.34
C ILE A 63 -5.15 5.68 -0.66
N MET A 64 -5.32 6.09 -1.92
CA MET A 64 -5.12 7.47 -2.34
C MET A 64 -6.07 8.42 -1.62
N PHE A 65 -7.37 8.10 -1.54
CA PHE A 65 -8.35 8.95 -0.84
C PHE A 65 -8.04 9.06 0.65
N MET A 66 -7.66 7.97 1.32
CA MET A 66 -7.22 8.00 2.72
C MET A 66 -5.99 8.89 2.92
N THR A 67 -5.02 8.79 2.01
CA THR A 67 -3.79 9.60 2.08
C THR A 67 -4.09 11.08 1.78
N GLN A 68 -5.05 11.35 0.89
CA GLN A 68 -5.48 12.70 0.53
C GLN A 68 -6.23 13.38 1.68
N ASP A 69 -7.02 12.65 2.46
CA ASP A 69 -7.69 13.16 3.66
C ASP A 69 -6.69 13.53 4.76
N ALA A 70 -5.54 12.85 4.82
CA ALA A 70 -4.46 13.16 5.75
C ALA A 70 -3.54 14.29 5.23
N ALA A 71 -3.23 14.30 3.93
CA ALA A 71 -2.34 15.23 3.26
C ALA A 71 -2.90 15.59 1.88
N PRO A 72 -3.67 16.68 1.74
CA PRO A 72 -4.39 16.98 0.49
C PRO A 72 -3.50 17.52 -0.63
N ALA A 73 -2.32 18.07 -0.30
CA ALA A 73 -1.46 18.69 -1.29
C ALA A 73 -0.72 17.63 -2.14
N ALA A 74 -1.03 17.58 -3.44
CA ALA A 74 -0.34 16.79 -4.47
C ALA A 74 -0.34 15.24 -4.30
N THR A 75 -1.04 14.68 -3.31
CA THR A 75 -1.15 13.24 -3.09
C THR A 75 -1.74 12.49 -4.30
N GLY A 76 -2.78 13.03 -4.94
CA GLY A 76 -3.35 12.42 -6.14
C GLY A 76 -2.33 12.30 -7.29
N LEU A 77 -1.51 13.34 -7.51
CA LEU A 77 -0.48 13.33 -8.55
C LEU A 77 0.62 12.30 -8.24
N PHE A 78 1.02 12.19 -6.96
CA PHE A 78 1.98 11.18 -6.52
C PHE A 78 1.50 9.76 -6.84
N PHE A 79 0.25 9.42 -6.49
CA PHE A 79 -0.30 8.09 -6.77
C PHE A 79 -0.45 7.80 -8.26
N VAL A 80 -0.86 8.78 -9.07
CA VAL A 80 -0.95 8.61 -10.53
C VAL A 80 0.42 8.29 -11.14
N VAL A 81 1.45 9.05 -10.78
CA VAL A 81 2.83 8.79 -11.24
C VAL A 81 3.30 7.41 -10.76
N LEU A 82 3.11 7.09 -9.48
CA LEU A 82 3.50 5.82 -8.89
C LEU A 82 2.87 4.63 -9.61
N ILE A 83 1.58 4.69 -9.94
CA ILE A 83 0.87 3.60 -10.62
C ILE A 83 1.34 3.46 -12.05
N ILE A 84 1.49 4.57 -12.78
CA ILE A 84 1.97 4.53 -14.17
C ILE A 84 3.35 3.87 -14.22
N PHE A 85 4.33 4.42 -13.51
CA PHE A 85 5.70 3.92 -13.56
C PHE A 85 5.85 2.53 -12.92
N GLY A 86 5.20 2.30 -11.77
CA GLY A 86 5.25 1.03 -11.07
C GLY A 86 4.61 -0.11 -11.86
N SER A 87 3.44 0.12 -12.46
CA SER A 87 2.75 -0.90 -13.25
C SER A 87 3.54 -1.24 -14.51
N PHE A 88 4.08 -0.24 -15.22
CA PHE A 88 4.94 -0.49 -16.38
C PHE A 88 6.19 -1.28 -16.00
N LEU A 89 6.82 -0.97 -14.87
CA LEU A 89 7.97 -1.71 -14.38
C LEU A 89 7.61 -3.18 -14.09
N VAL A 90 6.51 -3.43 -13.36
CA VAL A 90 6.09 -4.80 -13.02
C VAL A 90 5.71 -5.60 -14.28
N LEU A 91 4.97 -4.99 -15.21
CA LEU A 91 4.61 -5.63 -16.48
C LEU A 91 5.86 -5.96 -17.30
N ASN A 92 6.81 -5.04 -17.42
CA ASN A 92 8.04 -5.27 -18.16
C ASN A 92 8.92 -6.35 -17.51
N LEU A 93 9.01 -6.39 -16.18
CA LEU A 93 9.71 -7.46 -15.47
C LEU A 93 9.04 -8.82 -15.68
N LEU A 94 7.70 -8.88 -15.61
CA LEU A 94 6.95 -10.11 -15.85
C LEU A 94 7.14 -10.61 -17.28
N LEU A 95 7.09 -9.71 -18.27
CA LEU A 95 7.30 -10.05 -19.68
C LEU A 95 8.70 -10.60 -19.91
N ALA A 96 9.74 -9.93 -19.40
CA ALA A 96 11.12 -10.38 -19.52
C ALA A 96 11.31 -11.79 -18.93
N VAL A 97 10.80 -12.04 -17.72
CA VAL A 97 10.90 -13.35 -17.08
C VAL A 97 10.14 -14.43 -17.87
N LEU A 98 8.97 -14.12 -18.41
CA LEU A 98 8.18 -15.07 -19.19
C LEU A 98 8.86 -15.42 -20.52
N GLU A 99 9.47 -14.44 -21.17
CA GLU A 99 10.27 -14.63 -22.39
C GLU A 99 11.49 -15.52 -22.14
N ASP A 100 12.24 -15.28 -21.06
CA ASP A 100 13.39 -16.07 -20.67
C ASP A 100 13.01 -17.55 -20.43
N ASN A 101 11.93 -17.80 -19.67
CA ASN A 101 11.44 -19.15 -19.39
C ASN A 101 10.96 -19.88 -20.65
N PHE A 102 10.27 -19.18 -21.55
CA PHE A 102 9.75 -19.76 -22.79
C PHE A 102 10.88 -20.10 -23.77
N THR A 103 11.93 -19.29 -23.82
CA THR A 103 13.12 -19.55 -24.64
C THR A 103 13.89 -20.75 -24.11
N ALA A 104 14.11 -20.84 -22.79
CA ALA A 104 14.74 -22.00 -22.17
C ALA A 104 13.99 -23.32 -22.46
N SER A 105 12.64 -23.29 -22.35
CA SER A 105 11.81 -24.47 -22.63
C SER A 105 11.91 -24.93 -24.10
N LYS A 106 11.97 -23.99 -25.05
CA LYS A 106 12.12 -24.29 -26.48
C LYS A 106 13.48 -24.88 -26.84
N GLU A 107 14.54 -24.44 -26.16
CA GLU A 107 15.88 -24.98 -26.36
C GLU A 107 15.98 -26.42 -25.83
N GLU A 108 15.38 -26.73 -24.68
CA GLU A 108 15.31 -28.09 -24.13
C GLU A 108 14.54 -29.06 -25.05
N ASP A 109 13.39 -28.63 -25.60
CA ASP A 109 12.59 -29.45 -26.53
C ASP A 109 13.34 -29.72 -27.86
N ALA A 110 14.14 -28.77 -28.33
CA ALA A 110 14.93 -28.90 -29.56
C ALA A 110 16.12 -29.85 -29.40
N ASP A 111 16.80 -29.82 -28.24
CA ASP A 111 17.96 -30.67 -27.97
C ASP A 111 17.53 -32.13 -27.67
N GLY A 112 16.40 -32.32 -26.97
CA GLY A 112 15.82 -33.64 -26.69
C GLY A 112 15.27 -34.39 -27.91
N ALA A 113 14.89 -33.68 -28.97
CA ALA A 113 14.46 -34.29 -30.24
C ALA A 113 15.63 -34.76 -31.13
N SER A 114 16.87 -34.43 -30.76
CA SER A 114 18.08 -34.78 -31.52
C SER A 114 18.81 -36.05 -31.00
N HIS A 115 18.28 -36.66 -29.93
CA HIS A 115 18.72 -37.94 -29.37
C HIS A 115 17.70 -39.06 -29.61
#